data_AF-A0A7J9YTI1-F1
#
_entry.id   AF-A0A7J9YTI1-F1
#
_cell.length_a   1.000
_cell.length_b   1.000
_cell.length_c   1.000
_cell.angle_alpha   90.00
_cell.angle_beta   90.00
_cell.angle_gamma   90.00
#
_symmetry.space_group_name_H-M   'P 1'
#
loop_
_entity.id
_entity.type
_entity.pdbx_description
1 polymer ?
#
loop_
_entity_poly.entity_id
_entity_poly.type
_entity_poly.pdbx_seq_one_letter_code
_entity_poly.pdbx_strand_id
1 'polypeptide(L)'
;GRHLHRNVRDGVEAANDLVLGPGNRSEESLRNLDERGIVRIGAEVVSGDLLVGKVTPKGETELTAEEKLIRAIFKEKAREVRDTSLKVPHGEGGVVIDVLTFDRDAGDDLPPGVNSLVRVYVATKRKIAEGDKLAGRHGNKGVISKIVPEEDMPFLEDGTPVDVILNPLGVPSRMNIGQILETHLGWVAANGWYDDGSEAYKQAQADGGRVNVATSVFDGATVDDVDEALVRWSDENAARGIDIGIDKSAPEGRRASGTAQLYNGRTGEPYEGKITIGHMYILKLLHLVDDKIHARSTGPYSLVTQQPLGGKAQFGGQRFGEMEVWALEAYGAAYTLQEMLTVKSDDTVGRVKAYESIVKSENIPEPSVPESFKVLLKEIQSLALDANLVADEGEVELADEDDELLRAAEELGIDLSGVRADAGGDGADKASDEQEEQVVAEGDSNGAGAKEETEEAKAE
;
A
#
# COMPACT_ATOMS: atom_id res chain seq x y z
N GLY A 1 26.56 13.77 -6.95
CA GLY A 1 26.59 13.46 -5.50
C GLY A 1 25.44 14.19 -4.82
N ARG A 2 24.75 13.53 -3.89
CA ARG A 2 23.52 13.97 -3.18
C ARG A 2 22.25 14.03 -4.05
N HIS A 3 21.59 12.89 -4.27
CA HIS A 3 20.13 12.77 -4.39
C HIS A 3 19.77 11.28 -4.25
N LEU A 4 19.94 10.75 -3.04
CA LEU A 4 19.31 9.49 -2.63
C LEU A 4 18.08 9.89 -1.82
N HIS A 5 16.91 9.82 -2.44
CA HIS A 5 15.65 9.79 -1.71
C HIS A 5 15.66 8.55 -0.80
N ARG A 6 16.17 8.71 0.42
CA ARG A 6 15.97 7.75 1.51
C ARG A 6 14.55 7.95 2.00
N ASN A 7 13.62 7.20 1.42
CA ASN A 7 12.33 6.96 2.07
C ASN A 7 12.62 6.05 3.27
N VAL A 8 12.96 6.65 4.40
CA VAL A 8 12.88 5.98 5.70
C VAL A 8 11.40 6.03 6.05
N ARG A 9 10.68 4.93 5.82
CA ARG A 9 9.30 4.79 6.26
C ARG A 9 9.30 4.03 7.58
N ASP A 10 8.62 4.65 8.53
CA ASP A 10 8.00 4.11 9.73
C ASP A 10 8.92 3.32 10.67
N GLY A 11 9.25 3.97 11.81
CA GLY A 11 9.86 3.30 12.95
C GLY A 11 8.79 2.44 13.63
N VAL A 12 9.06 1.15 13.77
CA VAL A 12 8.12 0.21 14.36
C VAL A 12 8.47 -0.01 15.83
N GLU A 13 7.49 0.18 16.72
CA GLU A 13 7.67 0.21 18.18
C GLU A 13 7.29 -1.11 18.85
N ALA A 14 8.08 -1.55 19.83
CA ALA A 14 7.76 -2.69 20.70
C ALA A 14 8.02 -2.37 22.18
N ALA A 15 7.02 -2.62 23.03
CA ALA A 15 7.04 -2.38 24.49
C ALA A 15 7.06 -3.69 25.32
N ASN A 16 7.91 -3.76 26.37
CA ASN A 16 8.03 -4.78 27.45
C ASN A 16 8.80 -6.10 27.19
N ASP A 17 9.51 -6.55 28.24
CA ASP A 17 10.37 -7.73 28.49
C ASP A 17 10.91 -8.51 27.29
N LEU A 18 12.15 -8.19 26.91
CA LEU A 18 12.94 -8.80 25.84
C LEU A 18 13.64 -10.08 26.33
N VAL A 19 13.03 -11.26 26.14
CA VAL A 19 13.80 -12.52 26.04
C VAL A 19 13.04 -13.55 25.19
N LEU A 20 13.41 -13.71 23.91
CA LEU A 20 13.13 -14.96 23.19
C LEU A 20 14.28 -15.94 23.43
N GLY A 21 14.02 -16.96 24.25
CA GLY A 21 14.77 -18.20 24.20
C GLY A 21 14.33 -19.05 23.00
N PRO A 22 15.15 -20.01 22.53
CA PRO A 22 14.80 -20.91 21.42
C PRO A 22 13.67 -21.85 21.85
N GLY A 23 12.43 -21.40 21.68
CA GLY A 23 11.22 -22.18 21.90
C GLY A 23 10.33 -22.08 20.68
N ASN A 24 10.15 -23.19 19.97
CA ASN A 24 9.24 -23.39 18.82
C ASN A 24 9.59 -22.69 17.49
N ARG A 25 10.77 -22.08 17.32
CA ARG A 25 11.21 -21.54 16.02
C ARG A 25 12.51 -22.18 15.52
N SER A 26 12.67 -22.23 14.20
CA SER A 26 13.90 -22.72 13.57
C SER A 26 15.05 -21.74 13.83
N GLU A 27 16.27 -22.28 13.93
CA GLU A 27 17.49 -21.46 14.07
C GLU A 27 17.67 -20.49 12.90
N GLU A 28 17.12 -20.84 11.72
CA GLU A 28 17.15 -19.99 10.52
C GLU A 28 16.40 -18.67 10.73
N SER A 29 15.23 -18.69 11.38
CA SER A 29 14.45 -17.48 11.66
C SER A 29 15.10 -16.57 12.71
N LEU A 30 15.97 -17.13 13.58
CA LEU A 30 16.65 -16.38 14.64
C LEU A 30 18.02 -15.85 14.21
N ARG A 31 18.51 -16.22 13.02
CA ARG A 31 19.88 -15.96 12.55
C ARG A 31 20.26 -14.47 12.51
N ASN A 32 19.29 -13.59 12.29
CA ASN A 32 19.52 -12.16 12.18
C ASN A 32 19.31 -11.39 13.50
N LEU A 33 18.90 -12.06 14.57
CA LEU A 33 18.67 -11.47 15.88
C LEU A 33 19.95 -11.53 16.74
N ASP A 34 20.13 -10.53 17.60
CA ASP A 34 21.17 -10.50 18.62
C ASP A 34 20.76 -11.29 19.87
N GLU A 35 21.63 -11.32 20.89
CA GLU A 35 21.38 -12.03 22.16
C GLU A 35 20.16 -11.48 22.93
N ARG A 36 19.71 -10.26 22.64
CA ARG A 36 18.51 -9.63 23.21
C ARG A 36 17.26 -9.92 22.39
N GLY A 37 17.39 -10.60 21.25
CA GLY A 37 16.29 -10.85 20.33
C GLY A 37 15.99 -9.69 19.38
N ILE A 38 16.91 -8.74 19.20
CA ILE A 38 16.73 -7.57 18.31
C ILE A 38 17.53 -7.78 17.02
N VAL A 39 16.95 -7.43 15.88
CA VAL A 39 17.61 -7.57 14.59
C VAL A 39 18.90 -6.73 14.50
N ARG A 40 19.95 -7.30 13.91
CA ARG A 40 21.24 -6.61 13.71
C ARG A 40 21.18 -5.59 12.57
N ILE A 41 21.92 -4.49 12.73
CA ILE A 41 22.14 -3.50 11.66
C ILE A 41 22.87 -4.17 10.49
N GLY A 42 22.40 -3.89 9.27
CA GLY A 42 22.89 -4.47 8.03
C GLY A 42 22.24 -5.80 7.65
N ALA A 43 21.32 -6.33 8.47
CA ALA A 43 20.53 -7.50 8.08
C ALA A 43 19.59 -7.17 6.93
N GLU A 44 19.56 -8.03 5.92
CA GLU A 44 18.50 -8.07 4.92
C GLU A 44 17.30 -8.82 5.53
N VAL A 45 16.15 -8.16 5.50
CA VAL A 45 14.89 -8.68 6.06
C VAL A 45 13.80 -8.66 4.99
N VAL A 46 12.98 -9.71 4.99
CA VAL A 46 11.81 -9.85 4.11
C VAL A 46 10.52 -9.96 4.92
N SER A 47 9.37 -9.77 4.26
CA SER A 47 8.04 -9.92 4.84
C SER A 47 7.93 -11.19 5.70
N GLY A 48 7.58 -11.04 6.97
CA GLY A 48 7.43 -12.14 7.93
C GLY A 48 8.68 -12.43 8.79
N ASP A 49 9.84 -11.87 8.46
CA ASP A 49 11.04 -11.98 9.29
C ASP A 49 10.86 -11.26 10.62
N LEU A 50 11.56 -11.75 11.65
CA LEU A 50 11.54 -11.17 12.99
C LEU A 50 12.44 -9.92 13.05
N LEU A 51 11.88 -8.82 13.55
CA LEU A 51 12.60 -7.59 13.84
C LEU A 51 12.96 -7.50 15.32
N VAL A 52 11.98 -7.78 16.18
CA VAL A 52 12.15 -7.74 17.64
C VAL A 52 11.42 -8.93 18.25
N GLY A 53 12.15 -9.75 18.97
CA GLY A 53 11.59 -10.85 19.72
C GLY A 53 10.85 -10.35 20.96
N LYS A 54 9.55 -10.66 21.05
CA LYS A 54 8.71 -10.32 22.21
C LYS A 54 7.87 -11.52 22.62
N VAL A 55 7.82 -11.77 23.92
CA VAL A 55 6.96 -12.79 24.53
C VAL A 55 6.04 -12.13 25.55
N THR A 56 4.77 -12.50 25.54
CA THR A 56 3.78 -12.03 26.51
C THR A 56 3.28 -13.23 27.30
N PRO A 57 3.27 -13.20 28.65
CA PRO A 57 2.67 -14.28 29.41
C PRO A 57 1.21 -14.44 28.99
N LYS A 58 0.79 -15.67 28.69
CA LYS A 58 -0.63 -15.99 28.61
C LYS A 58 -1.14 -15.93 30.06
N GLY A 59 -2.19 -15.14 30.33
CA GLY A 59 -2.87 -15.23 31.62
C GLY A 59 -3.35 -16.67 31.87
N GLU A 60 -3.65 -17.00 33.13
CA GLU A 60 -4.25 -18.29 33.53
C GLU A 60 -5.64 -18.45 32.86
N THR A 61 -5.62 -18.77 31.58
CA THR A 61 -6.80 -19.12 30.80
C THR A 61 -6.73 -20.60 30.54
N GLU A 62 -7.87 -21.26 30.66
CA GLU A 62 -7.96 -22.68 30.39
C GLU A 62 -7.53 -22.97 28.96
N LEU A 63 -6.43 -23.72 28.82
CA LEU A 63 -6.02 -24.30 27.54
C LEU A 63 -7.21 -25.05 26.92
N THR A 64 -7.35 -24.98 25.59
CA THR A 64 -8.40 -25.74 24.91
C THR A 64 -8.20 -27.25 25.14
N ALA A 65 -9.26 -28.05 25.03
CA ALA A 65 -9.17 -29.49 25.25
C ALA A 65 -8.11 -30.15 24.33
N GLU A 66 -7.98 -29.65 23.10
CA GLU A 66 -6.99 -30.06 22.11
C GLU A 66 -5.57 -29.67 22.53
N GLU A 67 -5.36 -28.42 22.98
CA GLU A 67 -4.05 -27.97 23.48
C GLU A 67 -3.64 -28.75 24.74
N LYS A 68 -4.59 -29.03 25.65
CA LYS A 68 -4.39 -29.89 26.83
C LYS A 68 -3.96 -31.30 26.40
N LEU A 69 -4.60 -31.89 25.39
CA LEU A 69 -4.26 -33.21 24.87
C LEU A 69 -2.88 -33.24 24.21
N ILE A 70 -2.57 -32.26 23.35
CA ILE A 70 -1.25 -32.14 22.71
C ILE A 70 -0.15 -32.03 23.77
N ARG A 71 -0.36 -31.20 24.80
CA ARG A 71 0.58 -31.07 25.93
C ARG A 71 0.79 -32.38 26.67
N ALA A 72 -0.28 -33.15 26.87
CA ALA A 72 -0.21 -34.47 27.51
C ALA A 72 0.56 -35.50 26.66
N ILE A 73 0.39 -35.49 25.34
CA ILE A 73 1.05 -36.41 24.41
C ILE A 73 2.55 -36.08 24.28
N PHE A 74 2.88 -34.81 24.02
CA PHE A 74 4.26 -34.39 23.73
C PHE A 74 5.10 -34.13 24.99
N LYS A 75 4.49 -34.14 26.19
CA LYS A 75 5.16 -33.85 27.48
C LYS A 75 5.99 -32.55 27.44
N GLU A 76 5.61 -31.61 26.58
CA GLU A 76 6.29 -30.33 26.49
C GLU A 76 5.95 -29.53 27.75
N LYS A 77 6.98 -29.26 28.55
CA LYS A 77 6.95 -28.19 29.56
C LYS A 77 7.00 -26.84 28.82
N ALA A 78 6.01 -26.56 27.98
CA ALA A 78 5.91 -25.26 27.33
C ALA A 78 5.67 -24.21 28.41
N ARG A 79 6.48 -23.15 28.38
CA ARG A 79 6.24 -21.93 29.15
C ARG A 79 4.90 -21.33 28.70
N GLU A 80 4.12 -20.79 29.64
CA GLU A 80 2.83 -20.12 29.39
C GLU A 80 3.04 -18.73 28.77
N VAL A 81 3.74 -18.68 27.64
CA VAL A 81 4.05 -17.44 26.94
C VAL A 81 3.57 -17.52 25.50
N ARG A 82 2.94 -16.44 25.04
CA ARG A 82 2.55 -16.21 23.66
C ARG A 82 3.64 -15.40 22.97
N ASP A 83 4.04 -15.84 21.78
CA ASP A 83 4.91 -15.07 20.90
C ASP A 83 4.11 -13.86 20.34
N THR A 84 4.55 -12.66 20.73
CA THR A 84 4.01 -11.37 20.27
C THR A 84 5.11 -10.55 19.58
N SER A 85 6.11 -11.25 19.03
CA SER A 85 7.26 -10.64 18.36
C SER A 85 6.85 -9.74 17.21
N LEU A 86 7.63 -8.69 17.04
CA LEU A 86 7.50 -7.78 15.93
C LEU A 86 8.08 -8.41 14.66
N LYS A 87 7.29 -8.40 13.59
CA LYS A 87 7.64 -8.95 12.28
C LYS A 87 7.58 -7.88 11.21
N VAL A 88 8.35 -8.07 10.14
CA VAL A 88 8.25 -7.24 8.94
C VAL A 88 6.85 -7.40 8.34
N PRO A 89 6.10 -6.29 8.11
CA PRO A 89 4.79 -6.34 7.49
C PRO A 89 4.79 -6.96 6.08
N HIS A 90 3.61 -7.35 5.62
CA HIS A 90 3.44 -7.93 4.29
C HIS A 90 3.77 -6.93 3.18
N GLY A 91 4.57 -7.37 2.20
CA GLY A 91 4.99 -6.55 1.07
C GLY A 91 6.08 -5.53 1.39
N GLU A 92 6.62 -5.56 2.62
CA GLU A 92 7.75 -4.75 3.03
C GLU A 92 9.01 -5.60 3.19
N GLY A 93 10.17 -4.95 3.12
CA GLY A 93 11.47 -5.58 3.20
C GLY A 93 12.57 -4.62 2.83
N GLY A 94 13.80 -4.94 3.22
CA GLY A 94 14.94 -4.06 2.98
C GLY A 94 16.11 -4.39 3.88
N VAL A 95 16.99 -3.41 4.05
CA VAL A 95 18.15 -3.52 4.92
C VAL A 95 17.89 -2.73 6.19
N VAL A 96 18.13 -3.34 7.35
CA VAL A 96 18.11 -2.64 8.63
C VAL A 96 19.27 -1.64 8.65
N ILE A 97 18.96 -0.34 8.70
CA ILE A 97 19.98 0.71 8.69
C ILE A 97 20.34 1.20 10.08
N ASP A 98 19.40 1.12 11.02
CA ASP A 98 19.57 1.62 12.38
C ASP A 98 18.57 0.97 13.34
N VAL A 99 18.93 0.91 14.61
CA VAL A 99 18.11 0.36 15.70
C VAL A 99 18.30 1.23 16.93
N LEU A 100 17.21 1.84 17.41
CA LEU A 100 17.20 2.64 18.63
C LEU A 100 16.50 1.85 19.73
N THR A 101 17.11 1.81 20.90
CA THR A 101 16.59 1.16 22.11
C THR A 101 16.47 2.22 23.19
N PHE A 102 15.33 2.27 23.87
CA PHE A 102 15.07 3.15 25.00
C PHE A 102 14.65 2.30 26.17
N ASP A 103 15.23 2.53 27.34
CA ASP A 103 15.00 1.73 28.54
C ASP A 103 14.63 2.65 29.71
N ARG A 104 13.54 2.32 30.42
CA ARG A 104 13.12 3.08 31.60
C ARG A 104 14.19 3.07 32.68
N ASP A 105 14.86 1.93 32.86
CA ASP A 105 15.93 1.76 33.84
C ASP A 105 17.19 2.56 33.49
N ALA A 106 17.38 2.90 32.20
CA ALA A 106 18.45 3.78 31.74
C ALA A 106 18.14 5.27 31.92
N GLY A 107 16.91 5.61 32.34
CA GLY A 107 16.45 6.98 32.55
C GLY A 107 15.80 7.62 31.33
N ASP A 108 15.41 6.84 30.32
CA ASP A 108 14.66 7.34 29.17
C ASP A 108 13.20 7.63 29.52
N ASP A 109 12.65 8.69 28.92
CA ASP A 109 11.25 9.09 29.12
C ASP A 109 10.32 8.22 28.28
N LEU A 110 9.59 7.31 28.94
CA LEU A 110 8.71 6.33 28.32
C LEU A 110 7.28 6.46 28.86
N PRO A 111 6.25 6.22 28.02
CA PRO A 111 4.85 6.23 28.45
C PRO A 111 4.61 5.31 29.64
N PRO A 112 3.69 5.64 30.58
CA PRO A 112 3.37 4.77 31.71
C PRO A 112 3.07 3.33 31.28
N GLY A 113 3.64 2.33 31.97
CA GLY A 113 3.46 0.90 31.63
C GLY A 113 4.48 0.33 30.62
N VAL A 114 5.33 1.17 30.01
CA VAL A 114 6.36 0.74 29.05
C VAL A 114 7.76 0.69 29.72
N ASN A 115 8.35 -0.50 29.80
CA ASN A 115 9.67 -0.73 30.39
C ASN A 115 10.81 -0.48 29.40
N SER A 116 10.65 -0.93 28.15
CA SER A 116 11.63 -0.81 27.07
C SER A 116 10.89 -0.50 25.78
N LEU A 117 11.45 0.36 24.92
CA LEU A 117 10.95 0.69 23.59
C LEU A 117 12.05 0.42 22.55
N VAL A 118 11.77 -0.41 21.56
CA VAL A 118 12.70 -0.66 20.43
C VAL A 118 12.12 -0.07 19.16
N ARG A 119 12.90 0.72 18.42
CA ARG A 119 12.59 1.23 17.09
C ARG A 119 13.60 0.70 16.08
N VAL A 120 13.11 0.02 15.04
CA VAL A 120 13.94 -0.52 13.96
C VAL A 120 13.70 0.27 12.68
N TYR A 121 14.77 0.76 12.05
CA TYR A 121 14.70 1.47 10.78
C TYR A 121 15.11 0.55 9.63
N VAL A 122 14.17 0.30 8.72
CA VAL A 122 14.41 -0.51 7.51
C VAL A 122 14.41 0.41 6.29
N ALA A 123 15.45 0.30 5.47
CA ALA A 123 15.56 1.06 4.22
C ALA A 123 15.43 0.15 3.00
N THR A 124 14.59 0.57 2.05
CA THR A 124 14.37 -0.14 0.80
C THR A 124 14.79 0.74 -0.38
N LYS A 125 15.65 0.22 -1.26
CA LYS A 125 15.96 0.88 -2.54
C LYS A 125 14.97 0.44 -3.61
N ARG A 126 13.92 1.24 -3.82
CA ARG A 126 12.88 0.93 -4.80
C ARG A 126 13.25 1.43 -6.20
N LYS A 127 13.37 0.49 -7.15
CA LYS A 127 13.50 0.82 -8.58
C LYS A 127 12.14 1.27 -9.13
N ILE A 128 12.12 1.78 -10.35
CA ILE A 128 10.89 2.04 -11.07
C ILE A 128 10.26 0.72 -11.50
N ALA A 129 8.96 0.58 -11.32
CA ALA A 129 8.23 -0.65 -11.63
C ALA A 129 6.94 -0.34 -12.40
N GLU A 130 6.42 -1.35 -13.11
CA GLU A 130 5.10 -1.27 -13.74
C GLU A 130 4.03 -0.98 -12.67
N GLY A 131 3.12 -0.05 -12.98
CA GLY A 131 2.15 0.47 -12.02
C GLY A 131 2.61 1.69 -11.20
N ASP A 132 3.91 2.01 -11.16
CA ASP A 132 4.38 3.27 -10.56
C ASP A 132 3.80 4.48 -11.31
N LYS A 133 3.43 5.51 -10.55
CA LYS A 133 2.84 6.72 -11.13
C LYS A 133 3.90 7.77 -11.47
N LEU A 134 3.90 8.22 -12.71
CA LEU A 134 4.72 9.32 -13.21
C LEU A 134 3.85 10.52 -13.58
N ALA A 135 4.43 11.72 -13.52
CA ALA A 135 3.78 12.93 -13.99
C ALA A 135 4.78 13.93 -14.58
N GLY A 136 4.37 14.62 -15.65
CA GLY A 136 5.04 15.84 -16.08
C GLY A 136 4.57 17.06 -15.27
N ARG A 137 5.22 18.19 -15.49
CA ARG A 137 4.90 19.46 -14.80
C ARG A 137 3.56 20.06 -15.24
N HIS A 138 3.04 19.65 -16.39
CA HIS A 138 1.81 20.16 -17.00
C HIS A 138 0.57 19.32 -16.69
N GLY A 139 0.60 18.52 -15.62
CA GLY A 139 -0.54 17.72 -15.15
C GLY A 139 -0.81 16.45 -15.98
N ASN A 140 -0.03 16.18 -17.03
CA ASN A 140 0.02 14.87 -17.66
C ASN A 140 0.54 13.85 -16.65
N LYS A 141 -0.29 12.84 -16.36
CA LYS A 141 0.00 11.83 -15.35
C LYS A 141 -0.51 10.48 -15.82
N GLY A 142 0.25 9.44 -15.51
CA GLY A 142 -0.03 8.07 -15.90
C GLY A 142 0.69 7.09 -15.00
N VAL A 143 0.29 5.82 -15.10
CA VAL A 143 1.06 4.72 -14.54
C VAL A 143 1.90 4.09 -15.64
N ILE A 144 3.03 3.52 -15.27
CA ILE A 144 3.88 2.79 -16.21
C ILE A 144 3.16 1.50 -16.59
N SER A 145 2.82 1.36 -17.87
CA SER A 145 2.13 0.18 -18.39
C SER A 145 3.08 -0.96 -18.72
N LYS A 146 4.28 -0.64 -19.22
CA LYS A 146 5.28 -1.62 -19.60
C LYS A 146 6.68 -1.03 -19.53
N ILE A 147 7.63 -1.81 -19.03
CA ILE A 147 9.06 -1.52 -19.16
C ILE A 147 9.64 -2.49 -20.20
N VAL A 148 10.18 -1.96 -21.29
CA VAL A 148 10.76 -2.77 -22.38
C VAL A 148 12.29 -2.65 -22.37
N PRO A 149 13.00 -3.65 -22.92
CA PRO A 149 14.43 -3.53 -23.18
C PRO A 149 14.76 -2.34 -24.09
N GLU A 150 16.00 -1.84 -24.01
CA GLU A 150 16.46 -0.66 -24.75
C GLU A 150 16.43 -0.91 -26.27
N GLU A 151 16.77 -2.13 -26.69
CA GLU A 151 16.75 -2.57 -28.10
C GLU A 151 15.35 -2.61 -28.72
N ASP A 152 14.32 -2.72 -27.89
CA ASP A 152 12.92 -2.77 -28.33
C ASP A 152 12.31 -1.36 -28.49
N MET A 153 12.98 -0.33 -27.96
CA MET A 153 12.48 1.03 -27.99
C MET A 153 12.60 1.64 -29.39
N PRO A 154 11.65 2.53 -29.78
CA PRO A 154 11.83 3.37 -30.94
C PRO A 154 13.13 4.17 -30.84
N PHE A 155 13.91 4.21 -31.92
CA PHE A 155 15.20 4.88 -31.96
C PHE A 155 15.30 5.85 -33.13
N LEU A 156 16.19 6.83 -32.99
CA LEU A 156 16.46 7.90 -33.95
C LEU A 156 17.38 7.45 -35.08
N GLU A 157 17.55 8.27 -36.11
CA GLU A 157 18.46 8.03 -37.23
C GLU A 157 19.93 7.82 -36.80
N ASP A 158 20.32 8.40 -35.67
CA ASP A 158 21.67 8.24 -35.08
C ASP A 158 21.81 6.99 -34.19
N GLY A 159 20.74 6.19 -34.06
CA GLY A 159 20.70 4.99 -33.24
C GLY A 159 20.27 5.22 -31.78
N THR A 160 20.05 6.47 -31.36
CA THR A 160 19.68 6.78 -29.97
C THR A 160 18.24 6.35 -29.68
N PRO A 161 17.99 5.45 -28.71
CA PRO A 161 16.65 5.06 -28.31
C PRO A 161 15.97 6.15 -27.47
N VAL A 162 14.64 6.21 -27.53
CA VAL A 162 13.85 7.09 -26.65
C VAL A 162 13.68 6.48 -25.26
N ASP A 163 13.57 7.31 -24.21
CA ASP A 163 13.42 6.81 -22.84
C ASP A 163 11.96 6.51 -22.45
N VAL A 164 11.02 7.35 -22.88
CA VAL A 164 9.60 7.28 -22.49
C VAL A 164 8.71 7.62 -23.68
N ILE A 165 7.65 6.83 -23.87
CA ILE A 165 6.64 7.05 -24.91
C ILE A 165 5.35 7.54 -24.25
N LEU A 166 4.91 8.74 -24.64
CA LEU A 166 3.65 9.33 -24.16
C LEU A 166 2.56 9.22 -25.21
N ASN A 167 1.34 8.89 -24.79
CA ASN A 167 0.20 8.79 -25.69
C ASN A 167 -0.28 10.20 -26.14
N PRO A 168 -0.31 10.50 -27.46
CA PRO A 168 -0.73 11.81 -27.95
C PRO A 168 -2.20 12.13 -27.68
N LEU A 169 -3.08 11.13 -27.55
CA LEU A 169 -4.52 11.34 -27.35
C LEU A 169 -4.86 12.11 -26.05
N GLY A 170 -3.96 12.05 -25.06
CA GLY A 170 -4.12 12.73 -23.79
C GLY A 170 -3.80 14.23 -23.81
N VAL A 171 -3.25 14.76 -24.91
CA VAL A 171 -2.78 16.16 -25.00
C VAL A 171 -3.92 17.11 -25.43
N PRO A 172 -4.63 16.89 -26.56
CA PRO A 172 -5.60 17.88 -27.05
C PRO A 172 -6.80 18.05 -26.10
N SER A 173 -7.29 16.95 -25.52
CA SER A 173 -8.46 16.96 -24.63
C SER A 173 -8.20 17.66 -23.29
N ARG A 174 -6.93 17.79 -22.87
CA ARG A 174 -6.53 18.35 -21.57
C ARG A 174 -6.04 19.79 -21.65
N MET A 175 -5.94 20.36 -22.86
CA MET A 175 -5.52 21.75 -23.08
C MET A 175 -4.16 22.10 -22.46
N ASN A 176 -3.26 21.11 -22.32
CA ASN A 176 -1.96 21.26 -21.67
C ASN A 176 -0.82 21.22 -22.70
N ILE A 177 -0.89 22.11 -23.69
CA ILE A 177 0.06 22.21 -24.80
C ILE A 177 1.49 22.56 -24.35
N GLY A 178 1.62 23.15 -23.15
CA GLY A 178 2.92 23.49 -22.57
C GLY A 178 3.89 22.32 -22.51
N GLN A 179 3.40 21.07 -22.37
CA GLN A 179 4.26 19.89 -22.39
C GLN A 179 4.94 19.68 -23.77
N ILE A 180 4.29 20.08 -24.86
CA ILE A 180 4.85 19.98 -26.21
C ILE A 180 5.89 21.09 -26.42
N LEU A 181 5.58 22.31 -25.97
CA LEU A 181 6.55 23.42 -25.99
C LEU A 181 7.79 23.11 -25.14
N GLU A 182 7.60 22.51 -23.97
CA GLU A 182 8.68 21.99 -23.12
C GLU A 182 9.51 20.94 -23.87
N THR A 183 8.85 20.00 -24.55
CA THR A 183 9.52 18.93 -25.31
C THR A 183 10.41 19.51 -26.41
N HIS A 184 9.89 20.49 -27.15
CA HIS A 184 10.62 21.17 -28.24
C HIS A 184 11.81 21.97 -27.72
N LEU A 185 11.60 22.83 -26.72
CA LEU A 185 12.67 23.65 -26.14
C LEU A 185 13.71 22.76 -25.44
N GLY A 186 13.26 21.70 -24.76
CA GLY A 186 14.11 20.72 -24.11
C GLY A 186 15.00 19.95 -25.09
N TRP A 187 14.53 19.69 -26.32
CA TRP A 187 15.36 19.12 -27.37
C TRP A 187 16.57 20.01 -27.69
N VAL A 188 16.33 21.29 -27.94
CA VAL A 188 17.39 22.27 -28.26
C VAL A 188 18.36 22.44 -27.09
N ALA A 189 17.82 22.54 -25.86
CA ALA A 189 18.60 22.68 -24.64
C ALA A 189 19.53 21.48 -24.37
N ALA A 190 19.09 20.25 -24.66
CA ALA A 190 19.85 19.03 -24.37
C ALA A 190 20.84 18.62 -25.47
N ASN A 191 20.57 18.98 -26.73
CA ASN A 191 21.29 18.46 -27.89
C ASN A 191 22.18 19.49 -28.60
N GLY A 192 22.61 20.54 -27.91
CA GLY A 192 23.52 21.55 -28.46
C GLY A 192 22.78 22.84 -28.78
N TRP A 193 22.72 23.75 -27.80
CA TRP A 193 22.16 25.10 -27.98
C TRP A 193 22.88 25.84 -29.12
N TYR A 194 22.19 26.76 -29.80
CA TYR A 194 22.79 27.56 -30.88
C TYR A 194 23.62 28.72 -30.32
N ASP A 195 24.54 29.29 -31.11
CA ASP A 195 25.30 30.46 -30.67
C ASP A 195 24.40 31.70 -30.63
N ASP A 196 23.92 32.02 -29.42
CA ASP A 196 23.14 33.21 -29.12
C ASP A 196 24.01 34.35 -28.53
N GLY A 197 25.34 34.16 -28.46
CA GLY A 197 26.28 35.08 -27.83
C GLY A 197 26.17 35.16 -26.31
N SER A 198 25.31 34.35 -25.68
CA SER A 198 25.11 34.34 -24.23
C SER A 198 26.28 33.69 -23.51
N GLU A 199 26.47 34.07 -22.24
CA GLU A 199 27.42 33.38 -21.37
C GLU A 199 27.02 31.91 -21.13
N ALA A 200 25.73 31.59 -21.22
CA ALA A 200 25.23 30.23 -21.07
C ALA A 200 25.73 29.31 -22.20
N TYR A 201 25.70 29.77 -23.45
CA TYR A 201 26.27 29.05 -24.59
C TYR A 201 27.78 28.84 -24.43
N LYS A 202 28.52 29.89 -24.05
CA LYS A 202 29.98 29.80 -23.81
C LYS A 202 30.34 28.80 -22.73
N GLN A 203 29.55 28.72 -21.66
CA GLN A 203 29.76 27.75 -20.58
C GLN A 203 29.38 26.32 -20.99
N ALA A 204 28.32 26.16 -21.80
CA ALA A 204 27.86 24.85 -22.26
C ALA A 204 28.86 24.11 -23.16
N GLN A 205 29.72 24.84 -23.88
CA GLN A 205 30.83 24.24 -24.64
C GLN A 205 31.78 23.41 -23.76
N ALA A 206 31.83 23.68 -22.44
CA ALA A 206 32.58 22.87 -21.49
C ALA A 206 31.80 21.66 -20.92
N ASP A 207 30.47 21.64 -21.03
CA ASP A 207 29.54 20.63 -20.46
C ASP A 207 28.82 19.83 -21.55
N GLY A 208 29.54 19.48 -22.62
CA GLY A 208 29.01 18.64 -23.70
C GLY A 208 27.89 19.28 -24.53
N GLY A 209 27.75 20.61 -24.50
CA GLY A 209 26.79 21.37 -25.32
C GLY A 209 25.39 21.53 -24.71
N ARG A 210 25.17 21.07 -23.47
CA ARG A 210 23.88 21.21 -22.78
C ARG A 210 23.73 22.59 -22.14
N VAL A 211 22.58 23.23 -22.34
CA VAL A 211 22.25 24.52 -21.72
C VAL A 211 21.03 24.36 -20.82
N ASN A 212 21.15 24.80 -19.57
CA ASN A 212 19.98 24.94 -18.69
C ASN A 212 19.26 26.24 -19.03
N VAL A 213 18.02 26.12 -19.49
CA VAL A 213 17.17 27.27 -19.83
C VAL A 213 16.11 27.49 -18.76
N ALA A 214 15.74 28.76 -18.55
CA ALA A 214 14.67 29.15 -17.67
C ALA A 214 13.61 29.93 -18.44
N THR A 215 12.37 29.47 -18.39
CA THR A 215 11.20 30.18 -18.93
C THR A 215 10.33 30.60 -17.76
N SER A 216 10.31 31.90 -17.45
CA SER A 216 9.49 32.47 -16.38
C SER A 216 8.01 32.15 -16.59
N VAL A 217 7.27 32.01 -15.51
CA VAL A 217 5.80 31.94 -15.60
C VAL A 217 5.30 33.31 -16.08
N PHE A 218 4.50 33.33 -17.15
CA PHE A 218 3.94 34.52 -17.81
C PHE A 218 4.91 35.45 -18.56
N ASP A 219 6.22 35.28 -18.43
CA ASP A 219 7.26 36.05 -19.14
C ASP A 219 8.33 35.09 -19.71
N GLY A 220 7.87 33.94 -20.20
CA GLY A 220 8.72 32.87 -20.72
C GLY A 220 8.87 32.95 -22.24
N ALA A 221 9.59 31.97 -22.79
CA ALA A 221 9.73 31.82 -24.23
C ALA A 221 8.36 31.75 -24.92
N THR A 222 8.20 32.56 -25.97
CA THR A 222 7.01 32.55 -26.83
C THR A 222 7.08 31.38 -27.82
N VAL A 223 5.98 31.14 -28.53
CA VAL A 223 5.96 30.10 -29.59
C VAL A 223 6.98 30.42 -30.68
N ASP A 224 7.14 31.71 -31.01
CA ASP A 224 8.08 32.18 -32.03
C ASP A 224 9.53 31.96 -31.58
N ASP A 225 9.85 32.17 -30.30
CA ASP A 225 11.17 31.90 -29.75
C ASP A 225 11.53 30.41 -29.79
N VAL A 226 10.57 29.53 -29.48
CA VAL A 226 10.77 28.07 -29.52
C VAL A 226 10.94 27.57 -30.96
N ASP A 227 10.18 28.14 -31.89
CA ASP A 227 10.29 27.87 -33.33
C ASP A 227 11.67 28.29 -33.86
N GLU A 228 12.09 29.50 -33.55
CA GLU A 228 13.41 30.02 -33.93
C GLU A 228 14.53 29.17 -33.34
N ALA A 229 14.42 28.76 -32.07
CA ALA A 229 15.40 27.91 -31.42
C ALA A 229 15.59 26.57 -32.14
N LEU A 230 14.49 25.93 -32.58
CA LEU A 230 14.55 24.69 -33.36
C LEU A 230 15.17 24.90 -34.74
N VAL A 231 14.83 25.99 -35.43
CA VAL A 231 15.40 26.30 -36.75
C VAL A 231 16.91 26.53 -36.66
N ARG A 232 17.36 27.33 -35.70
CA ARG A 232 18.80 27.60 -35.49
C ARG A 232 19.55 26.36 -35.06
N TRP A 233 18.97 25.55 -34.17
CA TRP A 233 19.51 24.26 -33.80
C TRP A 233 19.73 23.36 -35.02
N SER A 234 18.74 23.27 -35.91
CA SER A 234 18.82 22.46 -37.13
C SER A 234 19.92 22.95 -38.08
N ASP A 235 20.14 24.25 -38.18
CA ASP A 235 21.16 24.83 -39.06
C ASP A 235 22.58 24.57 -38.53
N GLU A 236 22.80 24.65 -37.21
CA GLU A 236 24.11 24.40 -36.60
C GLU A 236 24.42 22.90 -36.42
N ASN A 237 23.41 22.06 -36.27
CA ASN A 237 23.55 20.62 -36.01
C ASN A 237 23.25 19.73 -37.22
N ALA A 238 23.27 20.28 -38.44
CA ALA A 238 23.00 19.53 -39.67
C ALA A 238 23.87 18.27 -39.85
N ALA A 239 25.08 18.26 -39.25
CA ALA A 239 25.98 17.11 -39.27
C ALA A 239 25.46 15.87 -38.51
N ARG A 240 24.49 16.04 -37.58
CA ARG A 240 23.89 14.92 -36.84
C ARG A 240 22.88 14.12 -37.67
N GLY A 241 22.44 14.69 -38.80
CA GLY A 241 21.55 14.01 -39.75
C GLY A 241 20.08 13.91 -39.33
N ILE A 242 19.70 14.41 -38.14
CA ILE A 242 18.34 14.32 -37.61
C ILE A 242 17.46 15.41 -38.23
N ASP A 243 16.48 15.01 -39.04
CA ASP A 243 15.49 15.92 -39.62
C ASP A 243 14.30 16.15 -38.67
N ILE A 244 14.31 17.29 -37.96
CA ILE A 244 13.23 17.74 -37.06
C ILE A 244 12.03 18.41 -37.77
N GLY A 245 11.96 18.30 -39.10
CA GLY A 245 10.86 18.77 -39.93
C GLY A 245 10.76 20.29 -39.96
N ILE A 246 11.79 20.94 -40.52
CA ILE A 246 11.86 22.38 -40.74
C ILE A 246 11.34 22.74 -42.13
N ASP A 247 10.37 23.65 -42.18
CA ASP A 247 9.87 24.31 -43.38
C ASP A 247 10.13 25.83 -43.30
N LYS A 248 11.22 26.28 -43.92
CA LYS A 248 11.59 27.72 -43.96
C LYS A 248 10.65 28.58 -44.81
N SER A 249 9.74 27.97 -45.58
CA SER A 249 8.73 28.71 -46.35
C SER A 249 7.54 29.16 -45.51
N ALA A 250 7.35 28.56 -44.33
CA ALA A 250 6.29 28.91 -43.40
C ALA A 250 6.57 30.23 -42.65
N PRO A 251 5.52 30.92 -42.16
CA PRO A 251 5.67 32.07 -41.28
C PRO A 251 6.43 31.75 -39.98
N GLU A 252 7.01 32.77 -39.35
CA GLU A 252 7.64 32.66 -38.02
C GLU A 252 6.65 32.12 -36.99
N GLY A 253 7.14 31.26 -36.10
CA GLY A 253 6.32 30.53 -35.14
C GLY A 253 5.70 29.24 -35.67
N ARG A 254 5.95 28.88 -36.94
CA ARG A 254 5.43 27.66 -37.59
C ARG A 254 6.43 27.02 -38.56
N ARG A 255 7.71 27.36 -38.48
CA ARG A 255 8.74 26.80 -39.35
C ARG A 255 9.18 25.41 -38.92
N ALA A 256 9.09 25.08 -37.63
CA ALA A 256 9.53 23.82 -37.07
C ALA A 256 8.36 22.97 -36.57
N SER A 257 8.26 21.73 -37.07
CA SER A 257 7.28 20.76 -36.56
C SER A 257 7.74 20.07 -35.27
N GLY A 258 9.05 20.02 -35.01
CA GLY A 258 9.62 19.29 -33.87
C GLY A 258 9.48 17.77 -33.98
N THR A 259 9.31 17.27 -35.21
CA THR A 259 9.07 15.84 -35.49
C THR A 259 10.26 15.21 -36.19
N ALA A 260 10.65 14.01 -35.78
CA ALA A 260 11.74 13.25 -36.40
C ALA A 260 11.27 11.89 -36.90
N GLN A 261 12.02 11.31 -37.83
CA GLN A 261 11.83 9.93 -38.26
C GLN A 261 12.32 8.99 -37.15
N LEU A 262 11.45 8.10 -36.69
CA LEU A 262 11.81 7.02 -35.77
C LEU A 262 11.80 5.67 -36.49
N TYR A 263 12.59 4.74 -35.97
CA TYR A 263 12.65 3.35 -36.41
C TYR A 263 12.16 2.46 -35.29
N ASN A 264 11.47 1.38 -35.66
CA ASN A 264 10.96 0.40 -34.72
C ASN A 264 12.11 -0.51 -34.25
N GLY A 265 12.42 -0.51 -32.95
CA GLY A 265 13.47 -1.36 -32.37
C GLY A 265 13.29 -2.86 -32.63
N ARG A 266 12.04 -3.33 -32.76
CA ARG A 266 11.73 -4.76 -32.98
C ARG A 266 11.86 -5.22 -34.42
N THR A 267 11.51 -4.38 -35.38
CA THR A 267 11.50 -4.75 -36.80
C THR A 267 12.63 -4.12 -37.59
N GLY A 268 13.20 -3.02 -37.10
CA GLY A 268 14.16 -2.17 -37.81
C GLY A 268 13.53 -1.27 -38.88
N GLU A 269 12.22 -1.37 -39.12
CA GLU A 269 11.53 -0.58 -40.14
C GLU A 269 11.21 0.84 -39.64
N PRO A 270 11.27 1.86 -40.51
CA PRO A 270 10.85 3.22 -40.16
C PRO A 270 9.33 3.27 -39.91
N TYR A 271 8.90 4.08 -38.94
CA TYR A 271 7.48 4.40 -38.77
C TYR A 271 6.94 5.22 -39.96
N GLU A 272 5.68 5.02 -40.33
CA GLU A 272 5.06 5.65 -41.52
C GLU A 272 5.05 7.18 -41.50
N GLY A 273 5.01 7.78 -40.30
CA GLY A 273 5.00 9.23 -40.11
C GLY A 273 6.08 9.69 -39.13
N LYS A 274 6.48 10.96 -39.27
CA LYS A 274 7.36 11.61 -38.31
C LYS A 274 6.66 11.82 -36.98
N ILE A 275 7.40 11.65 -35.89
CA ILE A 275 6.87 11.68 -34.52
C ILE A 275 7.54 12.81 -33.75
N THR A 276 6.79 13.54 -32.93
CA THR A 276 7.33 14.57 -32.05
C THR A 276 8.30 13.95 -31.05
N ILE A 277 9.51 14.48 -31.00
CA ILE A 277 10.57 14.04 -30.08
C ILE A 277 11.09 15.22 -29.27
N GLY A 278 11.67 14.95 -28.12
CA GLY A 278 12.29 15.98 -27.29
C GLY A 278 12.58 15.51 -25.88
N HIS A 279 13.03 16.44 -25.05
CA HIS A 279 13.28 16.17 -23.64
C HIS A 279 12.17 16.80 -22.79
N MET A 280 11.53 15.97 -21.96
CA MET A 280 10.51 16.40 -21.01
C MET A 280 10.95 16.05 -19.59
N TYR A 281 10.66 16.93 -18.64
CA TYR A 281 10.95 16.70 -17.23
C TYR A 281 9.81 15.91 -16.56
N ILE A 282 10.09 14.65 -16.23
CA ILE A 282 9.14 13.72 -15.62
C ILE A 282 9.49 13.46 -14.15
N LEU A 283 8.48 13.54 -13.29
CA LEU A 283 8.55 13.29 -11.86
C LEU A 283 8.03 11.88 -11.53
N LYS A 284 8.76 11.17 -10.66
CA LYS A 284 8.25 9.97 -9.99
C LYS A 284 7.42 10.38 -8.78
N LEU A 285 6.13 10.04 -8.77
CA LEU A 285 5.23 10.40 -7.68
C LEU A 285 5.29 9.37 -6.55
N LEU A 286 4.92 9.79 -5.34
CA LEU A 286 4.74 8.92 -4.17
C LEU A 286 3.42 8.12 -4.25
N HIS A 287 3.17 7.50 -5.40
CA HIS A 287 2.10 6.55 -5.64
C HIS A 287 2.72 5.34 -6.34
N LEU A 288 3.34 4.49 -5.54
CA LEU A 288 4.08 3.33 -5.99
C LEU A 288 3.19 2.09 -5.94
N VAL A 289 3.45 1.14 -6.83
CA VAL A 289 2.67 -0.10 -6.90
C VAL A 289 2.82 -0.92 -5.61
N ASP A 290 4.03 -1.00 -5.07
CA ASP A 290 4.34 -1.75 -3.84
C ASP A 290 3.51 -1.27 -2.63
N ASP A 291 3.15 0.02 -2.61
CA ASP A 291 2.34 0.60 -1.55
C ASP A 291 0.86 0.24 -1.72
N LYS A 292 0.41 0.06 -2.97
CA LYS A 292 -1.00 -0.13 -3.31
C LYS A 292 -1.42 -1.58 -3.46
N ILE A 293 -0.49 -2.47 -3.80
CA ILE A 293 -0.79 -3.89 -3.88
C ILE A 293 -1.18 -4.40 -2.49
N HIS A 294 -2.33 -5.07 -2.43
CA HIS A 294 -2.88 -5.65 -1.22
C HIS A 294 -3.77 -6.84 -1.58
N ALA A 295 -3.57 -7.95 -0.87
CA ALA A 295 -4.37 -9.16 -1.04
C ALA A 295 -4.58 -9.79 0.33
N ARG A 296 -5.75 -10.39 0.53
CA ARG A 296 -6.14 -11.07 1.75
C ARG A 296 -6.85 -12.38 1.38
N SER A 297 -6.45 -13.46 2.02
CA SER A 297 -7.21 -14.71 2.06
C SER A 297 -8.06 -14.76 3.32
N THR A 298 -7.41 -14.90 4.48
CA THR A 298 -7.97 -14.79 5.83
C THR A 298 -7.19 -13.73 6.60
N GLY A 299 -7.75 -13.21 7.69
CA GLY A 299 -7.11 -12.12 8.43
C GLY A 299 -7.87 -11.76 9.69
N PRO A 300 -7.52 -10.66 10.36
CA PRO A 300 -8.22 -10.22 11.55
C PRO A 300 -9.63 -9.69 11.23
N TYR A 301 -10.47 -9.77 12.25
CA TYR A 301 -11.88 -9.38 12.23
C TYR A 301 -12.15 -8.37 13.35
N SER A 302 -13.15 -7.53 13.16
CA SER A 302 -13.66 -6.62 14.17
C SER A 302 -14.30 -7.40 15.31
N LEU A 303 -14.02 -7.02 16.56
CA LEU A 303 -14.65 -7.63 17.74
C LEU A 303 -16.16 -7.37 17.80
N VAL A 304 -16.61 -6.23 17.25
CA VAL A 304 -18.01 -5.81 17.35
C VAL A 304 -18.83 -6.38 16.20
N THR A 305 -18.41 -6.13 14.97
CA THR A 305 -19.21 -6.49 13.78
C THR A 305 -18.87 -7.85 13.21
N GLN A 306 -17.83 -8.52 13.71
CA GLN A 306 -17.27 -9.76 13.16
C GLN A 306 -16.87 -9.68 11.68
N GLN A 307 -16.82 -8.48 11.10
CA GLN A 307 -16.40 -8.24 9.72
C GLN A 307 -14.88 -8.17 9.59
N PRO A 308 -14.32 -8.53 8.42
CA PRO A 308 -12.92 -8.26 8.09
C PRO A 308 -12.51 -6.82 8.41
N LEU A 309 -11.40 -6.63 9.13
CA LEU A 309 -10.85 -5.29 9.37
C LEU A 309 -10.54 -4.56 8.05
N GLY A 310 -10.48 -3.24 8.09
CA GLY A 310 -10.16 -2.40 6.93
C GLY A 310 -8.67 -2.03 6.85
N GLY A 311 -8.19 -1.75 5.63
CA GLY A 311 -6.88 -1.16 5.42
C GLY A 311 -5.71 -2.17 5.33
N LYS A 312 -4.70 -1.80 4.56
CA LYS A 312 -3.54 -2.66 4.27
C LYS A 312 -2.70 -2.99 5.52
N ALA A 313 -2.49 -2.02 6.40
CA ALA A 313 -1.69 -2.19 7.61
C ALA A 313 -2.26 -3.27 8.56
N GLN A 314 -3.58 -3.43 8.57
CA GLN A 314 -4.28 -4.43 9.39
C GLN A 314 -4.54 -5.74 8.63
N PHE A 315 -3.96 -5.91 7.45
CA PHE A 315 -4.27 -7.04 6.56
C PHE A 315 -5.78 -7.14 6.27
N GLY A 316 -6.39 -6.00 5.99
CA GLY A 316 -7.83 -5.83 5.91
C GLY A 316 -8.48 -6.39 4.64
N GLY A 317 -9.80 -6.57 4.68
CA GLY A 317 -10.61 -6.95 3.51
C GLY A 317 -10.83 -5.79 2.54
N GLN A 318 -11.29 -6.12 1.33
CA GLN A 318 -11.83 -5.12 0.41
C GLN A 318 -13.28 -4.83 0.77
N ARG A 319 -13.69 -3.56 0.66
CA ARG A 319 -15.07 -3.18 0.89
C ARG A 319 -15.92 -3.59 -0.30
N PHE A 320 -16.88 -4.47 -0.07
CA PHE A 320 -17.97 -4.74 -1.00
C PHE A 320 -19.14 -3.83 -0.63
N GLY A 321 -19.36 -2.77 -1.42
CA GLY A 321 -20.31 -1.72 -1.10
C GLY A 321 -21.70 -1.95 -1.71
N GLU A 322 -22.61 -1.04 -1.41
CA GLU A 322 -23.99 -1.05 -1.90
C GLU A 322 -24.07 -1.06 -3.44
N MET A 323 -23.22 -0.27 -4.11
CA MET A 323 -23.21 -0.24 -5.58
C MET A 323 -22.73 -1.56 -6.19
N GLU A 324 -21.81 -2.27 -5.53
CA GLU A 324 -21.35 -3.59 -5.96
C GLU A 324 -22.41 -4.67 -5.69
N VAL A 325 -23.19 -4.55 -4.61
CA VAL A 325 -24.36 -5.39 -4.34
C VAL A 325 -25.37 -5.26 -5.49
N TRP A 326 -25.75 -4.03 -5.85
CA TRP A 326 -26.68 -3.78 -6.96
C TRP A 326 -26.18 -4.37 -8.28
N ALA A 327 -24.86 -4.34 -8.52
CA ALA A 327 -24.28 -4.95 -9.70
C ALA A 327 -24.54 -6.47 -9.73
N LEU A 328 -24.31 -7.18 -8.61
CA LEU A 328 -24.58 -8.63 -8.54
C LEU A 328 -26.07 -8.97 -8.62
N GLU A 329 -26.93 -8.14 -8.03
CA GLU A 329 -28.38 -8.26 -8.13
C GLU A 329 -28.86 -8.13 -9.58
N ALA A 330 -28.33 -7.14 -10.31
CA ALA A 330 -28.65 -6.91 -11.72
C ALA A 330 -28.21 -8.08 -12.61
N TYR A 331 -27.11 -8.76 -12.27
CA TYR A 331 -26.68 -9.99 -12.94
C TYR A 331 -27.52 -11.22 -12.55
N GLY A 332 -28.31 -11.16 -11.47
CA GLY A 332 -29.00 -12.33 -10.92
C GLY A 332 -28.05 -13.33 -10.25
N ALA A 333 -26.87 -12.88 -9.81
CA ALA A 333 -25.84 -13.73 -9.21
C ALA A 333 -26.10 -13.96 -7.70
N ALA A 334 -27.25 -14.58 -7.38
CA ALA A 334 -27.75 -14.72 -6.01
C ALA A 334 -26.77 -15.43 -5.07
N TYR A 335 -26.21 -16.58 -5.47
CA TYR A 335 -25.26 -17.34 -4.65
C TYR A 335 -23.93 -16.59 -4.44
N THR A 336 -23.44 -15.87 -5.45
CA THR A 336 -22.22 -15.06 -5.30
C THR A 336 -22.44 -13.90 -4.34
N LEU A 337 -23.61 -13.25 -4.42
CA LEU A 337 -23.97 -12.19 -3.49
C LEU A 337 -24.10 -12.73 -2.06
N GLN A 338 -24.81 -13.85 -1.89
CA GLN A 338 -24.95 -14.51 -0.59
C GLN A 338 -23.58 -14.86 0.00
N GLU A 339 -22.69 -15.46 -0.79
CA GLU A 339 -21.34 -15.83 -0.35
C GLU A 339 -20.52 -14.62 0.11
N MET A 340 -20.60 -13.48 -0.60
CA MET A 340 -19.89 -12.26 -0.24
C MET A 340 -20.40 -11.64 1.07
N LEU A 341 -21.70 -11.72 1.33
CA LEU A 341 -22.35 -11.13 2.50
C LEU A 341 -22.40 -12.06 3.73
N THR A 342 -21.93 -13.31 3.61
CA THR A 342 -21.99 -14.30 4.70
C THR A 342 -20.60 -14.88 4.99
N VAL A 343 -20.26 -16.03 4.38
CA VAL A 343 -19.05 -16.83 4.64
C VAL A 343 -17.74 -16.08 4.39
N LYS A 344 -17.76 -15.04 3.53
CA LYS A 344 -16.59 -14.18 3.26
C LYS A 344 -16.53 -12.93 4.15
N SER A 345 -17.52 -12.71 5.00
CA SER A 345 -17.68 -11.53 5.85
C SER A 345 -17.80 -11.95 7.32
N ASP A 346 -19.01 -12.01 7.84
CA ASP A 346 -19.39 -11.99 9.26
C ASP A 346 -20.15 -13.24 9.70
N ASP A 347 -20.21 -14.28 8.86
CA ASP A 347 -20.63 -15.61 9.29
C ASP A 347 -19.48 -16.31 10.03
N THR A 348 -19.54 -16.28 11.38
CA THR A 348 -18.45 -16.72 12.26
C THR A 348 -18.16 -18.22 12.15
N VAL A 349 -19.22 -19.03 12.06
CA VAL A 349 -19.14 -20.49 11.91
C VAL A 349 -18.88 -20.87 10.44
N GLY A 350 -19.62 -20.24 9.52
CA GLY A 350 -19.54 -20.55 8.09
C GLY A 350 -18.17 -20.26 7.49
N ARG A 351 -17.47 -19.20 7.91
CA ARG A 351 -16.11 -18.90 7.42
C ARG A 351 -15.08 -19.98 7.78
N VAL A 352 -15.18 -20.56 8.99
CA VAL A 352 -14.27 -21.62 9.45
C VAL A 352 -14.54 -22.91 8.70
N LYS A 353 -15.82 -23.31 8.60
CA LYS A 353 -16.23 -24.50 7.85
C LYS A 353 -15.90 -24.36 6.36
N ALA A 354 -16.12 -23.19 5.76
CA ALA A 354 -15.75 -22.93 4.37
C ALA A 354 -14.24 -23.09 4.14
N TYR A 355 -13.40 -22.58 5.04
CA TYR A 355 -11.95 -22.78 4.97
C TYR A 355 -11.57 -24.26 5.07
N GLU A 356 -12.18 -25.00 6.00
CA GLU A 356 -11.98 -26.43 6.17
C GLU A 356 -12.39 -27.23 4.93
N SER A 357 -13.56 -26.95 4.36
CA SER A 357 -14.05 -27.58 3.12
C SER A 357 -13.10 -27.32 1.95
N ILE A 358 -12.53 -26.11 1.83
CA ILE A 358 -11.52 -25.79 0.80
C ILE A 358 -10.27 -26.65 0.99
N VAL A 359 -9.78 -26.79 2.23
CA VAL A 359 -8.59 -27.62 2.53
C VAL A 359 -8.86 -29.10 2.25
N LYS A 360 -10.06 -29.60 2.57
CA LYS A 360 -10.48 -30.98 2.31
C LYS A 360 -10.92 -31.24 0.86
N SER A 361 -11.04 -30.19 0.04
CA SER A 361 -11.63 -30.26 -1.30
C SER A 361 -13.07 -30.80 -1.31
N GLU A 362 -13.84 -30.45 -0.28
CA GLU A 362 -15.26 -30.74 -0.15
C GLU A 362 -16.09 -29.54 -0.61
N ASN A 363 -17.39 -29.74 -0.79
CA ASN A 363 -18.30 -28.64 -1.12
C ASN A 363 -18.42 -27.67 0.05
N ILE A 364 -18.51 -26.37 -0.26
CA ILE A 364 -18.74 -25.32 0.73
C ILE A 364 -20.16 -25.52 1.32
N PRO A 365 -20.30 -25.52 2.66
CA PRO A 365 -21.58 -25.69 3.32
C PRO A 365 -22.52 -24.50 3.05
N GLU A 366 -23.80 -24.68 3.36
CA GLU A 366 -24.77 -23.59 3.30
C GLU A 366 -24.43 -22.49 4.33
N PRO A 367 -24.52 -21.21 3.96
CA PRO A 367 -24.23 -20.10 4.88
C PRO A 367 -25.22 -20.01 6.05
N SER A 368 -24.71 -19.58 7.22
CA SER A 368 -25.51 -19.26 8.41
C SER A 368 -26.02 -17.81 8.40
N VAL A 369 -26.74 -17.44 9.45
CA VAL A 369 -27.18 -16.06 9.68
C VAL A 369 -25.97 -15.15 9.94
N PRO A 370 -25.82 -14.03 9.21
CA PRO A 370 -24.74 -13.06 9.45
C PRO A 370 -24.77 -12.45 10.85
N GLU A 371 -23.61 -12.22 11.44
CA GLU A 371 -23.53 -11.59 12.76
C GLU A 371 -24.04 -10.14 12.76
N SER A 372 -23.87 -9.41 11.65
CA SER A 372 -24.43 -8.06 11.50
C SER A 372 -25.95 -8.02 11.66
N PHE A 373 -26.66 -9.08 11.29
CA PHE A 373 -28.11 -9.18 11.49
C PHE A 373 -28.47 -9.42 12.97
N LYS A 374 -27.69 -10.25 13.68
CA LYS A 374 -27.88 -10.46 15.12
C LYS A 374 -27.60 -9.18 15.91
N VAL A 375 -26.51 -8.48 15.59
CA VAL A 375 -26.18 -7.17 16.18
C VAL A 375 -27.30 -6.17 15.95
N LEU A 376 -27.82 -6.07 14.72
CA LEU A 376 -28.97 -5.20 14.40
C LEU A 376 -30.20 -5.53 15.27
N LEU A 377 -30.50 -6.82 15.46
CA LEU A 377 -31.64 -7.23 16.29
C LEU A 377 -31.45 -6.78 17.74
N LYS A 378 -30.25 -6.97 18.31
CA LYS A 378 -29.92 -6.52 19.66
C LYS A 378 -29.95 -4.99 19.78
N GLU A 379 -29.50 -4.26 18.76
CA GLU A 379 -29.60 -2.80 18.71
C GLU A 379 -31.07 -2.33 18.73
N ILE A 380 -31.95 -2.96 17.95
CA ILE A 380 -33.39 -2.66 17.97
C ILE A 380 -34.00 -2.97 19.34
N GLN A 381 -33.69 -4.14 19.92
CA GLN A 381 -34.15 -4.52 21.26
C GLN A 381 -33.67 -3.56 22.35
N SER A 382 -32.46 -3.02 22.22
CA SER A 382 -31.91 -2.01 23.15
C SER A 382 -32.72 -0.70 23.17
N LEU A 383 -33.44 -0.40 22.08
CA LEU A 383 -34.36 0.74 21.97
C LEU A 383 -35.75 0.45 22.57
N ALA A 384 -35.90 -0.66 23.30
CA ALA A 384 -37.17 -1.16 23.84
C ALA A 384 -38.21 -1.45 22.75
N LEU A 385 -37.76 -1.82 21.56
CA LEU A 385 -38.59 -2.32 20.48
C LEU A 385 -38.56 -3.86 20.49
N ASP A 386 -39.73 -4.47 20.58
CA ASP A 386 -39.88 -5.92 20.52
C ASP A 386 -39.73 -6.40 19.08
N ALA A 387 -38.67 -7.16 18.82
CA ALA A 387 -38.33 -7.67 17.50
C ALA A 387 -38.00 -9.16 17.62
N ASN A 388 -38.89 -9.99 17.09
CA ASN A 388 -38.82 -11.45 17.14
C ASN A 388 -38.82 -12.04 15.73
N LEU A 389 -38.12 -13.16 15.55
CA LEU A 389 -38.15 -13.94 14.32
C LEU A 389 -39.37 -14.87 14.36
N VAL A 390 -40.15 -14.84 13.29
CA VAL A 390 -41.34 -15.68 13.15
C VAL A 390 -41.09 -16.65 11.99
N ALA A 391 -41.09 -17.94 12.32
CA ALA A 391 -41.21 -19.00 11.33
C ALA A 391 -42.69 -19.38 11.12
N ASP A 392 -42.97 -20.16 10.08
CA ASP A 392 -44.34 -20.62 9.77
C ASP A 392 -45.00 -21.40 10.93
N GLU A 393 -44.20 -21.97 11.84
CA GLU A 393 -44.65 -22.76 13.00
C GLU A 393 -44.65 -21.98 14.34
N GLY A 394 -44.23 -20.71 14.36
CA GLY A 394 -44.20 -19.86 15.57
C GLY A 394 -42.94 -19.00 15.70
N GLU A 395 -42.74 -18.41 16.88
CA GLU A 395 -41.55 -17.63 17.19
C GLU A 395 -40.31 -18.54 17.30
N VAL A 396 -39.20 -18.09 16.71
CA VAL A 396 -37.92 -18.80 16.73
C VAL A 396 -36.90 -17.95 17.48
N GLU A 397 -36.29 -18.55 18.50
CA GLU A 397 -35.15 -17.95 19.17
C GLU A 397 -33.88 -18.18 18.34
N LEU A 398 -33.11 -17.12 18.10
CA LEU A 398 -31.75 -17.23 17.61
C LEU A 398 -30.91 -17.87 18.71
N ALA A 399 -30.30 -19.02 18.43
CA ALA A 399 -29.33 -19.63 19.33
C ALA A 399 -28.09 -18.73 19.44
N ASP A 400 -27.59 -18.57 20.65
CA ASP A 400 -26.33 -17.88 20.90
C ASP A 400 -25.15 -18.71 20.37
N GLU A 401 -24.00 -18.08 20.09
CA GLU A 401 -22.82 -18.75 19.50
C GLU A 401 -22.34 -19.96 20.34
N ASP A 402 -22.53 -19.91 21.66
CA ASP A 402 -22.19 -21.00 22.58
C ASP A 402 -23.01 -22.27 22.30
N ASP A 403 -24.29 -22.13 21.96
CA ASP A 403 -25.19 -23.24 21.64
C ASP A 403 -24.86 -23.85 20.26
N GLU A 404 -24.41 -23.04 19.30
CA GLU A 404 -23.97 -23.53 17.99
C GLU A 404 -22.63 -24.27 18.06
N LEU A 405 -21.68 -23.79 18.88
CA LEU A 405 -20.41 -24.48 19.17
C LEU A 405 -20.64 -25.81 19.89
N LEU A 406 -21.55 -25.84 20.86
CA LEU A 406 -21.97 -27.06 21.56
C LEU A 406 -22.56 -28.08 20.58
N ARG A 407 -23.45 -27.67 19.68
CA ARG A 407 -24.01 -28.56 18.64
C ARG A 407 -22.95 -29.07 17.68
N ALA A 408 -21.98 -28.24 17.30
CA ALA A 408 -20.87 -28.67 16.43
C ALA A 408 -19.95 -29.68 17.14
N ALA A 409 -19.71 -29.52 18.44
CA ALA A 409 -18.97 -30.48 19.25
C ALA A 409 -19.72 -31.80 19.42
N GLU A 410 -21.05 -31.75 19.57
CA GLU A 410 -21.93 -32.93 19.61
C GLU A 410 -21.95 -33.68 18.28
N GLU A 411 -21.97 -32.98 17.13
CA GLU A 411 -21.84 -33.59 15.79
C GLU A 411 -20.49 -34.30 15.57
N LEU A 412 -19.44 -33.83 16.25
CA LEU A 412 -18.11 -34.46 16.27
C LEU A 412 -18.01 -35.63 17.28
N GLY A 413 -19.09 -35.95 17.99
CA GLY A 413 -19.16 -37.05 18.96
C GLY A 413 -18.46 -36.76 20.29
N ILE A 414 -18.23 -35.48 20.60
CA ILE A 414 -17.64 -35.04 21.86
C ILE A 414 -18.79 -34.67 22.81
N ASP A 415 -19.07 -35.53 23.78
CA ASP A 415 -20.10 -35.27 24.79
C ASP A 415 -19.61 -34.25 25.82
N LEU A 416 -20.12 -33.01 25.69
CA LEU A 416 -19.83 -31.88 26.59
C LEU A 416 -20.99 -31.60 27.58
N SER A 417 -21.91 -32.54 27.76
CA SER A 417 -23.07 -32.39 28.65
C SER A 417 -22.73 -32.07 30.12
N GLY A 418 -21.47 -32.25 30.53
CA GLY A 418 -20.95 -31.92 31.87
C GLY A 418 -20.71 -30.43 32.15
N VAL A 419 -20.65 -29.56 31.15
CA VAL A 419 -20.35 -28.12 31.34
C VAL A 419 -21.57 -27.34 31.89
N ARG A 420 -22.77 -27.91 31.79
CA ARG A 420 -24.02 -27.31 32.29
C ARG A 420 -24.10 -27.19 33.82
N ALA A 421 -23.25 -27.89 34.57
CA ALA A 421 -23.41 -28.05 36.01
C ALA A 421 -22.81 -26.90 36.86
N ASP A 422 -21.95 -26.04 36.32
CA ASP A 422 -21.24 -25.00 37.11
C ASP A 422 -21.67 -23.56 36.80
N ALA A 423 -22.51 -23.32 35.79
CA ALA A 423 -22.99 -21.98 35.44
C ALA A 423 -24.28 -21.55 36.19
N GLY A 424 -24.78 -22.40 37.10
CA GLY A 424 -26.05 -22.21 37.81
C GLY A 424 -25.88 -21.99 39.32
N GLY A 425 -24.98 -21.11 39.74
CA GLY A 425 -24.74 -20.78 41.15
C GLY A 425 -24.74 -19.28 41.43
N ASP A 426 -25.77 -18.81 42.13
CA ASP A 426 -25.89 -17.46 42.70
C ASP A 426 -24.60 -17.00 43.41
N GLY A 427 -24.07 -15.85 42.99
CA GLY A 427 -22.86 -15.25 43.57
C GLY A 427 -22.68 -13.79 43.17
N ALA A 428 -23.67 -12.93 43.45
CA ALA A 428 -23.47 -11.49 43.43
C ALA A 428 -22.48 -11.06 44.53
N ASP A 429 -21.65 -10.06 44.19
CA ASP A 429 -20.79 -9.22 45.03
C ASP A 429 -19.48 -9.81 45.60
N LYS A 430 -18.33 -9.54 44.93
CA LYS A 430 -17.25 -8.62 45.40
C LYS A 430 -15.90 -8.80 44.67
N ALA A 431 -15.33 -7.65 44.27
CA ALA A 431 -13.89 -7.35 44.01
C ALA A 431 -13.27 -8.05 42.78
N SER A 432 -12.43 -7.42 41.95
CA SER A 432 -11.52 -6.27 42.14
C SER A 432 -11.18 -5.62 40.80
N ASP A 433 -10.79 -4.34 40.85
CA ASP A 433 -10.19 -3.55 39.77
C ASP A 433 -9.15 -4.33 38.94
N GLU A 434 -9.33 -4.37 37.62
CA GLU A 434 -8.25 -4.65 36.67
C GLU A 434 -8.19 -3.54 35.63
N GLN A 435 -6.97 -3.04 35.44
CA GLN A 435 -6.62 -1.88 34.64
C GLN A 435 -6.74 -2.19 33.15
N GLU A 436 -7.50 -1.36 32.43
CA GLU A 436 -7.55 -1.36 30.97
C GLU A 436 -6.17 -0.97 30.40
N GLU A 437 -5.50 -1.90 29.74
CA GLU A 437 -4.31 -1.60 28.93
C GLU A 437 -4.77 -1.20 27.51
N GLN A 438 -4.79 0.11 27.28
CA GLN A 438 -5.21 0.73 26.03
C GLN A 438 -4.12 0.55 24.95
N VAL A 439 -4.38 -0.26 23.92
CA VAL A 439 -3.54 -0.27 22.72
C VAL A 439 -3.85 0.99 21.91
N VAL A 440 -3.08 2.05 22.16
CA VAL A 440 -3.14 3.28 21.38
C VAL A 440 -2.43 3.03 20.05
N ALA A 441 -3.21 2.76 19.00
CA ALA A 441 -2.77 2.93 17.63
C ALA A 441 -3.27 4.30 17.15
N GLU A 442 -2.46 5.35 17.33
CA GLU A 442 -2.73 6.65 16.72
C GLU A 442 -2.58 6.53 15.20
N GLY A 443 -3.72 6.43 14.51
CA GLY A 443 -3.84 6.69 13.09
C GLY A 443 -3.88 8.19 12.85
N ASP A 444 -2.84 8.70 12.21
CA ASP A 444 -2.66 10.09 11.82
C ASP A 444 -3.80 10.54 10.88
N SER A 445 -4.82 11.20 11.45
CA SER A 445 -5.90 11.82 10.69
C SER A 445 -5.43 13.18 10.17
N ASN A 446 -4.98 13.22 8.92
CA ASN A 446 -4.81 14.45 8.17
C ASN A 446 -6.20 15.07 7.88
N GLY A 447 -6.74 15.80 8.85
CA GLY A 447 -7.88 16.69 8.72
C GLY A 447 -7.41 18.12 8.51
N ALA A 448 -7.35 18.56 7.26
CA ALA A 448 -7.18 19.97 6.91
C ALA A 448 -8.42 20.77 7.35
N GLY A 449 -8.39 21.28 8.58
CA GLY A 449 -9.34 22.27 9.09
C GLY A 449 -8.76 23.66 8.93
N ALA A 450 -9.22 24.39 7.91
CA ALA A 450 -8.99 25.83 7.79
C ALA A 450 -9.61 26.54 9.01
N LYS A 451 -8.78 27.20 9.81
CA LYS A 451 -9.24 28.21 10.78
C LYS A 451 -9.15 29.57 10.10
N GLU A 452 -10.32 30.15 9.83
CA GLU A 452 -10.47 31.60 9.66
C GLU A 452 -10.10 32.28 10.99
N GLU A 453 -8.99 33.01 11.00
CA GLU A 453 -8.73 34.03 12.01
C GLU A 453 -9.28 35.36 11.49
N THR A 454 -10.42 35.76 12.03
CA THR A 454 -10.92 37.13 11.99
C THR A 454 -10.13 37.97 12.99
N GLU A 455 -9.13 38.71 12.51
CA GLU A 455 -8.51 39.77 13.29
C GLU A 455 -9.10 41.13 12.85
N GLU A 456 -9.98 41.67 13.69
CA GLU A 456 -10.39 43.07 13.66
C GLU A 456 -9.19 43.95 14.01
N ALA A 457 -8.70 44.73 13.04
CA ALA A 457 -7.86 45.90 13.31
C ALA A 457 -8.58 47.17 12.84
N LYS A 458 -9.05 47.95 13.81
CA LYS A 458 -9.51 49.34 13.66
C LYS A 458 -8.30 50.28 13.54
N ALA A 459 -8.42 51.25 12.64
CA ALA A 459 -7.82 52.60 12.60
C ALA A 459 -6.28 52.67 12.69
N GLU A 460 -5.56 53.30 11.76
CA GLU A 460 -5.69 54.69 11.29
C GLU A 460 -5.08 54.87 9.90
#